data_AF-A0A968JJW7-F1
#
_entry.id   AF-A0A968JJW7-F1
#
_cell.length_a   1.000
_cell.length_b   1.000
_cell.length_c   1.000
_cell.angle_alpha   90.00
_cell.angle_beta   90.00
_cell.angle_gamma   90.00
#
_symmetry.space_group_name_H-M   'P 1'
#
loop_
_entity.id
_entity.type
_entity.pdbx_description
1 polymer ?
#
loop_
_entity_poly.entity_id
_entity_poly.type
_entity_poly.pdbx_seq_one_letter_code
_entity_poly.pdbx_strand_id
1 'polypeptide(L)'
;MDYVDWCGLVLQRLNEARQTDNTTRMMGVSKFELTKVVFHRDILFENNPETMAVLTALRDLERRGLVAHKHQQSWWLLTDSGIRYLDNPLPIWHTICNQKLDTDQEKVLNIINRMSPASFEEYVSLQEITETKIYQELEWSNPDNDALKLFTILKELKDKGFDFFLLGLGERDNIRATFAGLVWETKQEEVRQWHENLYRKTYIMGDQINISNVQNSILNIKTQLANVTQTVEGMQGIDENAKQELIEVVEQLRELLEKVPPEHIEDAETAVQRVNAIVKELSSSNPDKEIVSVNAESLKKAAQNIDAVMPQVFNIVMKFLNLVQPFLPV
;
A
#
# COMPACT_ATOMS: atom_id res chain seq x y z
N MET A 1 -15.87 10.49 -14.20
CA MET A 1 -14.91 10.65 -13.10
C MET A 1 -15.50 9.92 -11.92
N ASP A 2 -14.82 8.92 -11.37
CA ASP A 2 -15.24 8.31 -10.12
C ASP A 2 -14.72 9.12 -8.92
N TYR A 3 -15.05 8.72 -7.69
CA TYR A 3 -14.61 9.45 -6.51
C TYR A 3 -13.09 9.32 -6.24
N VAL A 4 -12.44 8.24 -6.66
CA VAL A 4 -10.98 8.06 -6.53
C VAL A 4 -10.27 9.06 -7.44
N ASP A 5 -10.75 9.20 -8.68
CA ASP A 5 -10.30 10.21 -9.63
C ASP A 5 -10.56 11.63 -9.09
N TRP A 6 -11.74 11.87 -8.48
CA TRP A 6 -12.07 13.14 -7.85
C TRP A 6 -11.10 13.51 -6.72
N CYS A 7 -10.75 12.56 -5.84
CA CYS A 7 -9.72 12.77 -4.82
C CYS A 7 -8.35 13.10 -5.44
N GLY A 8 -7.97 12.43 -6.53
CA GLY A 8 -6.77 12.74 -7.30
C GLY A 8 -6.78 14.18 -7.86
N LEU A 9 -7.90 14.59 -8.45
CA LEU A 9 -8.09 15.95 -8.97
C LEU A 9 -7.98 17.00 -7.85
N VAL A 10 -8.67 16.80 -6.72
CA VAL A 10 -8.61 17.72 -5.57
C VAL A 10 -7.17 17.87 -5.06
N LEU A 11 -6.44 16.75 -4.96
CA LEU A 11 -5.04 16.75 -4.53
C LEU A 11 -4.14 17.49 -5.53
N GLN A 12 -4.36 17.30 -6.84
CA GLN A 12 -3.64 18.01 -7.89
C GLN A 12 -3.91 19.52 -7.81
N ARG A 13 -5.17 19.94 -7.68
CA ARG A 13 -5.55 21.36 -7.54
C ARG A 13 -4.99 21.98 -6.27
N LEU A 14 -4.88 21.22 -5.20
CA LEU A 14 -4.19 21.65 -3.98
C LEU A 14 -2.70 21.90 -4.23
N ASN A 15 -2.03 21.04 -4.99
CA ASN A 15 -0.62 21.25 -5.36
C ASN A 15 -0.44 22.48 -6.26
N GLU A 16 -1.33 22.69 -7.24
CA GLU A 16 -1.32 23.87 -8.12
C GLU A 16 -1.51 25.16 -7.30
N ALA A 17 -2.52 25.20 -6.43
CA ALA A 17 -2.79 26.34 -5.55
C ALA A 17 -1.64 26.62 -4.58
N ARG A 18 -0.95 25.58 -4.09
CA ARG A 18 0.25 25.73 -3.25
C ARG A 18 1.43 26.39 -3.98
N GLN A 19 1.46 26.32 -5.31
CA GLN A 19 2.56 26.84 -6.11
C GLN A 19 2.39 28.31 -6.51
N THR A 20 1.22 28.92 -6.27
CA THR A 20 0.92 30.31 -6.70
C THR A 20 1.76 31.35 -5.98
N ASP A 21 2.05 31.16 -4.69
CA ASP A 21 2.79 32.11 -3.88
C ASP A 21 3.46 31.45 -2.66
N ASN A 22 4.36 32.20 -2.00
CA ASN A 22 5.10 31.69 -0.85
C ASN A 22 4.22 31.49 0.40
N THR A 23 3.14 32.25 0.54
CA THR A 23 2.24 32.13 1.68
C THR A 23 1.50 30.81 1.61
N THR A 24 0.84 30.49 0.49
CA THR A 24 0.12 29.21 0.33
C THR A 24 1.04 28.00 0.45
N ARG A 25 2.30 28.13 0.02
CA ARG A 25 3.33 27.10 0.21
C ARG A 25 3.66 26.80 1.68
N MET A 26 3.82 27.83 2.50
CA MET A 26 4.20 27.68 3.92
C MET A 26 2.99 27.38 4.81
N MET A 27 1.88 28.03 4.50
CA MET A 27 0.72 28.09 5.37
C MET A 27 -0.32 27.03 5.02
N GLY A 28 -0.46 26.70 3.73
CA GLY A 28 -1.50 25.84 3.19
C GLY A 28 -2.50 26.63 2.36
N VAL A 29 -3.48 25.94 1.80
CA VAL A 29 -4.56 26.52 1.00
C VAL A 29 -5.85 26.39 1.78
N SER A 30 -6.62 27.48 1.90
CA SER A 30 -7.92 27.42 2.56
C SER A 30 -8.91 26.60 1.72
N LYS A 31 -9.93 26.01 2.37
CA LYS A 31 -10.98 25.28 1.63
C LYS A 31 -11.67 26.13 0.57
N PHE A 32 -11.88 27.42 0.81
CA PHE A 32 -12.55 28.33 -0.12
C PHE A 32 -11.68 28.65 -1.34
N GLU A 33 -10.39 28.92 -1.12
CA GLU A 33 -9.43 29.12 -2.22
C GLU A 33 -9.28 27.84 -3.04
N LEU A 34 -9.19 26.68 -2.40
CA LEU A 34 -9.09 25.41 -3.12
C LEU A 34 -10.34 25.16 -3.97
N THR A 35 -11.54 25.36 -3.40
CA THR A 35 -12.79 25.24 -4.16
C THR A 35 -12.81 26.20 -5.35
N LYS A 36 -12.36 27.46 -5.17
CA LYS A 36 -12.23 28.42 -6.27
C LYS A 36 -11.29 27.91 -7.38
N VAL A 37 -10.17 27.29 -7.01
CA VAL A 37 -9.20 26.73 -7.96
C VAL A 37 -9.79 25.52 -8.69
N VAL A 38 -10.55 24.66 -7.99
CA VAL A 38 -11.16 23.45 -8.56
C VAL A 38 -12.25 23.79 -9.58
N PHE A 39 -13.13 24.75 -9.27
CA PHE A 39 -14.30 25.09 -10.10
C PHE A 39 -14.13 26.36 -10.95
N HIS A 40 -12.98 27.03 -10.84
CA HIS A 40 -12.68 28.28 -11.53
C HIS A 40 -13.73 29.40 -11.32
N ARG A 41 -14.40 29.42 -10.16
CA ARG A 41 -15.42 30.42 -9.78
C ARG A 41 -15.38 30.74 -8.29
N ASP A 42 -15.77 31.96 -7.93
CA ASP A 42 -15.89 32.36 -6.53
C ASP A 42 -17.13 31.70 -5.90
N ILE A 43 -16.93 30.99 -4.79
CA ILE A 43 -18.02 30.36 -4.02
C ILE A 43 -18.13 31.06 -2.66
N LEU A 44 -19.26 31.75 -2.47
CA LEU A 44 -19.47 32.62 -1.30
C LEU A 44 -20.13 31.92 -0.10
N PHE A 45 -20.61 30.68 -0.27
CA PHE A 45 -21.40 29.98 0.75
C PHE A 45 -20.69 28.72 1.27
N GLU A 46 -20.58 28.62 2.59
CA GLU A 46 -19.91 27.50 3.28
C GLU A 46 -20.57 26.14 3.03
N ASN A 47 -21.90 26.13 2.83
CA ASN A 47 -22.69 24.91 2.64
C ASN A 47 -23.02 24.60 1.17
N ASN A 48 -22.24 25.17 0.22
CA ASN A 48 -22.41 24.80 -1.18
C ASN A 48 -21.99 23.33 -1.40
N PRO A 49 -22.76 22.50 -2.15
CA PRO A 49 -22.42 21.11 -2.45
C PRO A 49 -20.99 20.90 -2.98
N GLU A 50 -20.47 21.81 -3.81
CA GLU A 50 -19.11 21.79 -4.35
C GLU A 50 -18.06 21.93 -3.25
N THR A 51 -18.27 22.87 -2.32
CA THR A 51 -17.38 23.06 -1.17
C THR A 51 -17.41 21.83 -0.26
N MET A 52 -18.57 21.22 -0.09
CA MET A 52 -18.73 19.99 0.69
C MET A 52 -18.07 18.78 0.02
N ALA A 53 -18.12 18.68 -1.31
CA ALA A 53 -17.43 17.64 -2.07
C ALA A 53 -15.90 17.75 -1.94
N VAL A 54 -15.35 18.98 -2.06
CA VAL A 54 -13.91 19.24 -1.84
C VAL A 54 -13.51 18.93 -0.41
N LEU A 55 -14.27 19.40 0.58
CA LEU A 55 -13.99 19.13 2.00
C LEU A 55 -14.07 17.65 2.35
N THR A 56 -15.01 16.92 1.73
CA THR A 56 -15.15 15.47 1.91
C THR A 56 -13.93 14.73 1.36
N ALA A 57 -13.47 15.07 0.16
CA ALA A 57 -12.23 14.52 -0.40
C ALA A 57 -11.01 14.85 0.46
N LEU A 58 -10.86 16.10 0.91
CA LEU A 58 -9.74 16.52 1.77
C LEU A 58 -9.68 15.73 3.08
N ARG A 59 -10.81 15.49 3.74
CA ARG A 59 -10.87 14.67 4.96
C ARG A 59 -10.47 13.22 4.72
N ASP A 60 -10.89 12.63 3.61
CA ASP A 60 -10.52 11.26 3.27
C ASP A 60 -9.02 11.15 2.93
N LEU A 61 -8.48 12.14 2.21
CA LEU A 61 -7.05 12.26 1.91
C LEU A 61 -6.20 12.48 3.17
N GLU A 62 -6.72 13.24 4.16
CA GLU A 62 -6.07 13.49 5.45
C GLU A 62 -5.93 12.21 6.26
N ARG A 63 -6.99 11.39 6.33
CA ARG A 63 -6.93 10.08 7.00
C ARG A 63 -5.87 9.15 6.39
N ARG A 64 -5.47 9.39 5.14
CA ARG A 64 -4.38 8.68 4.44
C ARG A 64 -3.04 9.40 4.51
N GLY A 65 -2.95 10.49 5.26
CA GLY A 65 -1.72 11.27 5.42
C GLY A 65 -1.26 11.94 4.13
N LEU A 66 -2.13 12.06 3.12
CA LEU A 66 -1.80 12.70 1.83
C LEU A 66 -1.90 14.23 1.92
N VAL A 67 -2.75 14.70 2.83
CA VAL A 67 -2.85 16.10 3.22
C VAL A 67 -2.82 16.23 4.74
N ALA A 68 -2.48 17.40 5.23
CA ALA A 68 -2.54 17.76 6.65
C ALA A 68 -3.45 18.97 6.85
N HIS A 69 -4.30 18.93 7.86
CA HIS A 69 -5.19 20.02 8.21
C HIS A 69 -4.65 20.82 9.41
N LYS A 70 -4.49 22.14 9.24
CA LYS A 70 -4.18 23.07 10.33
C LYS A 70 -5.47 23.58 10.96
N HIS A 71 -5.99 22.85 11.94
CA HIS A 71 -7.32 23.07 12.56
C HIS A 71 -7.63 24.51 12.98
N GLN A 72 -6.64 25.29 13.43
CA GLN A 72 -6.86 26.68 13.86
C GLN A 72 -7.21 27.63 12.70
N GLN A 73 -6.82 27.27 11.47
CA GLN A 73 -6.89 28.17 10.31
C GLN A 73 -7.72 27.58 9.14
N SER A 74 -8.23 26.35 9.27
CA SER A 74 -8.94 25.65 8.19
C SER A 74 -8.13 25.55 6.89
N TRP A 75 -6.82 25.43 7.03
CA TRP A 75 -5.87 25.34 5.92
C TRP A 75 -5.40 23.92 5.70
N TRP A 76 -5.23 23.57 4.43
CA TRP A 76 -4.85 22.25 3.99
C TRP A 76 -3.47 22.29 3.34
N LEU A 77 -2.62 21.35 3.70
CA LEU A 77 -1.25 21.23 3.21
C LEU A 77 -1.06 19.90 2.52
N LEU A 78 -0.41 19.92 1.38
CA LEU A 78 0.06 18.70 0.72
C LEU A 78 1.29 18.16 1.47
N THR A 79 1.24 16.91 1.91
CA THR A 79 2.37 16.23 2.57
C THR A 79 3.34 15.65 1.54
N ASP A 80 4.51 15.19 1.97
CA ASP A 80 5.44 14.47 1.08
C ASP A 80 4.82 13.19 0.51
N SER A 81 3.98 12.50 1.28
CA SER A 81 3.22 11.34 0.81
C SER A 81 2.22 11.74 -0.29
N GLY A 82 1.53 12.88 -0.11
CA GLY A 82 0.65 13.43 -1.14
C GLY A 82 1.37 13.82 -2.42
N ILE A 83 2.59 14.38 -2.33
CA ILE A 83 3.43 14.67 -3.51
C ILE A 83 3.79 13.38 -4.25
N ARG A 84 4.26 12.36 -3.51
CA ARG A 84 4.58 11.05 -4.11
C ARG A 84 3.36 10.38 -4.74
N TYR A 85 2.19 10.52 -4.12
CA TYR A 85 0.95 10.01 -4.68
C TYR A 85 0.60 10.67 -6.04
N LEU A 86 0.83 11.97 -6.19
CA LEU A 86 0.60 12.67 -7.46
C LEU A 86 1.54 12.20 -8.58
N ASP A 87 2.73 11.72 -8.23
CA ASP A 87 3.67 11.11 -9.18
C ASP A 87 3.27 9.67 -9.51
N ASN A 88 2.97 8.87 -8.48
CA ASN A 88 2.53 7.49 -8.63
C ASN A 88 1.59 7.07 -7.48
N PRO A 89 0.29 6.85 -7.74
CA PRO A 89 -0.66 6.46 -6.70
C PRO A 89 -0.60 4.96 -6.33
N LEU A 90 0.01 4.14 -7.18
CA LEU A 90 -0.04 2.67 -7.08
C LEU A 90 0.54 2.11 -5.77
N PRO A 91 1.63 2.64 -5.16
CA PRO A 91 2.12 2.16 -3.87
C PRO A 91 1.09 2.31 -2.74
N ILE A 92 0.33 3.41 -2.74
CA ILE A 92 -0.69 3.67 -1.74
C ILE A 92 -1.91 2.78 -1.99
N TRP A 93 -2.34 2.66 -3.24
CA TRP A 93 -3.42 1.74 -3.61
C TRP A 93 -3.07 0.29 -3.28
N HIS A 94 -1.82 -0.14 -3.52
CA HIS A 94 -1.34 -1.47 -3.14
C HIS A 94 -1.46 -1.73 -1.64
N THR A 95 -1.09 -0.75 -0.80
CA THR A 95 -1.25 -0.85 0.66
C THR A 95 -2.71 -1.02 1.06
N ILE A 96 -3.63 -0.34 0.38
CA ILE A 96 -5.08 -0.42 0.61
C ILE A 96 -5.63 -1.77 0.12
N CYS A 97 -5.34 -2.16 -1.12
CA CYS A 97 -5.85 -3.39 -1.75
C CYS A 97 -5.31 -4.67 -1.10
N ASN A 98 -4.15 -4.63 -0.45
CA ASN A 98 -3.60 -5.78 0.27
C ASN A 98 -4.29 -6.09 1.61
N GLN A 99 -5.23 -5.25 2.06
CA GLN A 99 -6.03 -5.55 3.24
C GLN A 99 -6.92 -6.76 2.95
N LYS A 100 -6.70 -7.84 3.72
CA LYS A 100 -7.56 -9.03 3.67
C LYS A 100 -8.87 -8.75 4.38
N LEU A 101 -9.96 -8.91 3.65
CA LEU A 101 -11.32 -8.85 4.17
C LEU A 101 -11.90 -10.27 4.18
N ASP A 102 -12.75 -10.58 5.16
CA ASP A 102 -13.58 -11.78 5.08
C ASP A 102 -14.82 -11.54 4.21
N THR A 103 -15.54 -12.62 3.88
CA THR A 103 -16.71 -12.59 3.01
C THR A 103 -17.80 -11.59 3.46
N ASP A 104 -18.02 -11.42 4.76
CA ASP A 104 -19.06 -10.53 5.26
C ASP A 104 -18.59 -9.06 5.24
N GLN A 105 -17.31 -8.82 5.57
CA GLN A 105 -16.67 -7.51 5.42
C GLN A 105 -16.69 -7.03 3.97
N GLU A 106 -16.34 -7.88 3.00
CA GLU A 106 -16.38 -7.55 1.57
C GLU A 106 -17.78 -7.19 1.10
N LYS A 107 -18.80 -7.97 1.49
CA LYS A 107 -20.20 -7.70 1.12
C LYS A 107 -20.67 -6.34 1.65
N VAL A 108 -20.42 -6.06 2.92
CA VAL A 108 -20.80 -4.77 3.54
C VAL A 108 -20.08 -3.62 2.85
N LEU A 109 -18.76 -3.74 2.61
CA LEU A 109 -17.97 -2.72 1.94
C LEU A 109 -18.47 -2.43 0.52
N ASN A 110 -18.72 -3.48 -0.28
CA ASN A 110 -19.23 -3.34 -1.65
C ASN A 110 -20.61 -2.67 -1.70
N ILE A 111 -21.50 -2.96 -0.73
CA ILE A 111 -22.80 -2.30 -0.64
C ILE A 111 -22.60 -0.81 -0.37
N ILE A 112 -21.77 -0.45 0.61
CA ILE A 112 -21.49 0.95 0.97
C ILE A 112 -20.88 1.70 -0.22
N ASN A 113 -19.87 1.13 -0.86
CA ASN A 113 -19.17 1.73 -1.98
C ASN A 113 -20.06 1.88 -3.23
N ARG A 114 -20.99 0.96 -3.48
CA ARG A 114 -21.94 1.07 -4.60
C ARG A 114 -22.99 2.15 -4.34
N MET A 115 -23.47 2.28 -3.11
CA MET A 115 -24.62 3.14 -2.78
C MET A 115 -24.25 4.58 -2.44
N SER A 116 -23.00 4.85 -2.03
CA SER A 116 -22.60 6.16 -1.53
C SER A 116 -22.25 7.17 -2.63
N PRO A 117 -21.47 6.85 -3.68
CA PRO A 117 -21.05 7.83 -4.66
C PRO A 117 -22.21 8.40 -5.48
N ALA A 118 -22.24 9.72 -5.61
CA ALA A 118 -23.12 10.46 -6.51
C ALA A 118 -22.30 11.35 -7.43
N SER A 119 -22.40 11.09 -8.73
CA SER A 119 -21.66 11.84 -9.75
C SER A 119 -22.47 13.04 -10.24
N PHE A 120 -21.82 14.20 -10.30
CA PHE A 120 -22.32 15.42 -10.89
C PHE A 120 -21.40 15.79 -12.07
N GLU A 121 -21.77 16.82 -12.84
CA GLU A 121 -21.00 17.22 -14.03
C GLU A 121 -19.55 17.61 -13.68
N GLU A 122 -19.33 18.36 -12.60
CA GLU A 122 -18.02 18.91 -12.24
C GLU A 122 -17.37 18.27 -10.99
N TYR A 123 -18.11 17.43 -10.24
CA TYR A 123 -17.62 16.85 -8.99
C TYR A 123 -18.30 15.52 -8.66
N VAL A 124 -17.71 14.80 -7.69
CA VAL A 124 -18.32 13.61 -7.10
C VAL A 124 -18.55 13.87 -5.62
N SER A 125 -19.75 13.56 -5.11
CA SER A 125 -20.04 13.60 -3.68
C SER A 125 -20.33 12.20 -3.15
N LEU A 126 -20.22 12.06 -1.83
CA LEU A 126 -20.57 10.83 -1.13
C LEU A 126 -21.82 11.05 -0.31
N GLN A 127 -22.87 10.30 -0.62
CA GLN A 127 -24.13 10.28 0.10
C GLN A 127 -24.03 9.37 1.31
N GLU A 128 -24.76 9.76 2.35
CA GLU A 128 -24.95 8.97 3.56
C GLU A 128 -26.01 7.88 3.31
N ILE A 129 -25.73 6.69 3.82
CA ILE A 129 -26.52 5.47 3.71
C ILE A 129 -26.96 5.10 5.11
N THR A 130 -28.24 4.75 5.25
CA THR A 130 -28.79 4.27 6.51
C THR A 130 -28.52 2.78 6.67
N GLU A 131 -28.32 2.32 7.91
CA GLU A 131 -28.20 0.89 8.21
C GLU A 131 -29.35 0.07 7.62
N THR A 132 -30.59 0.60 7.66
CA THR A 132 -31.76 -0.06 7.08
C THR A 132 -31.58 -0.42 5.60
N LYS A 133 -30.95 0.45 4.82
CA LYS A 133 -30.66 0.16 3.40
C LYS A 133 -29.61 -0.95 3.26
N ILE A 134 -28.62 -0.97 4.15
CA ILE A 134 -27.59 -2.02 4.18
C ILE A 134 -28.23 -3.38 4.54
N TYR A 135 -29.10 -3.42 5.56
CA TYR A 135 -29.82 -4.65 5.93
C TYR A 135 -30.67 -5.19 4.78
N GLN A 136 -31.36 -4.31 4.05
CA GLN A 136 -32.17 -4.69 2.89
C GLN A 136 -31.32 -5.33 1.79
N GLU A 137 -30.17 -4.76 1.47
CA GLU A 137 -29.25 -5.30 0.44
C GLU A 137 -28.55 -6.60 0.88
N LEU A 138 -28.38 -6.81 2.18
CA LEU A 138 -27.81 -8.04 2.74
C LEU A 138 -28.85 -9.15 2.96
N GLU A 139 -30.13 -8.88 2.71
CA GLU A 139 -31.26 -9.76 3.05
C GLU A 139 -31.28 -10.16 4.53
N TRP A 140 -30.81 -9.26 5.39
CA TRP A 140 -30.78 -9.43 6.84
C TRP A 140 -32.14 -9.07 7.43
N SER A 141 -32.76 -10.03 8.14
CA SER A 141 -34.18 -10.00 8.51
C SER A 141 -34.43 -9.88 10.02
N ASN A 142 -33.38 -9.94 10.84
CA ASN A 142 -33.46 -9.84 12.30
C ASN A 142 -32.73 -8.58 12.79
N PRO A 143 -33.43 -7.43 12.91
CA PRO A 143 -32.82 -6.14 13.19
C PRO A 143 -31.91 -6.12 14.43
N ASP A 144 -32.28 -6.85 15.49
CA ASP A 144 -31.54 -6.81 16.76
C ASP A 144 -30.20 -7.56 16.68
N ASN A 145 -30.19 -8.73 16.05
CA ASN A 145 -28.96 -9.52 15.87
C ASN A 145 -28.08 -8.94 14.74
N ASP A 146 -28.73 -8.50 13.66
CA ASP A 146 -28.06 -8.00 12.47
C ASP A 146 -27.43 -6.62 12.71
N ALA A 147 -27.97 -5.82 13.63
CA ALA A 147 -27.35 -4.57 14.05
C ALA A 147 -26.01 -4.77 14.78
N LEU A 148 -25.94 -5.69 15.74
CA LEU A 148 -24.68 -6.00 16.43
C LEU A 148 -23.66 -6.57 15.45
N LYS A 149 -24.10 -7.40 14.51
CA LYS A 149 -23.26 -7.94 13.45
C LYS A 149 -22.70 -6.83 12.54
N LEU A 150 -23.56 -5.93 12.04
CA LEU A 150 -23.13 -4.81 11.20
C LEU A 150 -22.16 -3.90 11.94
N PHE A 151 -22.47 -3.53 13.18
CA PHE A 151 -21.59 -2.71 14.01
C PHE A 151 -20.20 -3.34 14.17
N THR A 152 -20.15 -4.66 14.41
CA THR A 152 -18.89 -5.40 14.53
C THR A 152 -18.09 -5.33 13.22
N ILE A 153 -18.73 -5.58 12.08
CA ILE A 153 -18.08 -5.51 10.75
C ILE A 153 -17.57 -4.10 10.44
N LEU A 154 -18.38 -3.06 10.69
CA LEU A 154 -17.98 -1.67 10.45
C LEU A 154 -16.80 -1.26 11.32
N LYS A 155 -16.76 -1.73 12.58
CA LYS A 155 -15.63 -1.52 13.48
C LYS A 155 -14.36 -2.21 12.96
N GLU A 156 -14.44 -3.47 12.54
CA GLU A 156 -13.29 -4.21 12.00
C GLU A 156 -12.76 -3.60 10.70
N LEU A 157 -13.66 -3.17 9.81
CA LEU A 157 -13.30 -2.43 8.60
C LEU A 157 -12.61 -1.10 8.94
N LYS A 158 -13.12 -0.37 9.95
CA LYS A 158 -12.47 0.83 10.46
C LYS A 158 -11.07 0.55 10.99
N ASP A 159 -10.88 -0.52 11.76
CA ASP A 159 -9.57 -0.93 12.30
C ASP A 159 -8.58 -1.30 11.17
N LYS A 160 -9.08 -1.73 10.00
CA LYS A 160 -8.29 -1.94 8.76
C LYS A 160 -8.09 -0.65 7.94
N GLY A 161 -8.55 0.50 8.44
CA GLY A 161 -8.41 1.82 7.83
C GLY A 161 -9.56 2.23 6.90
N PHE A 162 -10.62 1.43 6.74
CA PHE A 162 -11.80 1.80 5.95
C PHE A 162 -12.75 2.71 6.75
N ASP A 163 -12.22 3.81 7.30
CA ASP A 163 -12.91 4.68 8.27
C ASP A 163 -14.31 5.15 7.83
N PHE A 164 -15.35 4.48 8.28
CA PHE A 164 -16.71 4.98 8.11
C PHE A 164 -16.99 6.11 9.10
N PHE A 165 -17.70 7.14 8.63
CA PHE A 165 -18.11 8.23 9.49
C PHE A 165 -19.30 7.75 10.34
N LEU A 166 -19.11 7.63 11.66
CA LEU A 166 -20.19 7.35 12.62
C LEU A 166 -20.43 8.63 13.42
N LEU A 167 -21.52 9.34 13.14
CA LEU A 167 -21.88 10.59 13.81
C LEU A 167 -22.64 10.31 15.11
N GLY A 168 -21.91 10.08 16.21
CA GLY A 168 -22.36 10.45 17.55
C GLY A 168 -23.44 9.58 18.22
N LEU A 169 -23.31 9.49 19.54
CA LEU A 169 -24.16 8.75 20.48
C LEU A 169 -25.63 9.25 20.47
N GLY A 170 -26.47 8.73 19.58
CA GLY A 170 -27.93 8.81 19.75
C GLY A 170 -28.76 9.07 18.49
N GLU A 171 -28.16 9.47 17.38
CA GLU A 171 -28.86 9.62 16.11
C GLU A 171 -28.22 8.69 15.09
N ARG A 172 -29.06 7.86 14.46
CA ARG A 172 -28.72 6.76 13.53
C ARG A 172 -27.42 7.01 12.75
N ASP A 173 -26.51 6.05 12.82
CA ASP A 173 -25.21 6.13 12.18
C ASP A 173 -25.35 6.27 10.65
N ASN A 174 -24.94 7.44 10.15
CA ASN A 174 -24.92 7.74 8.72
C ASN A 174 -23.63 7.19 8.10
N ILE A 175 -23.72 6.04 7.44
CA ILE A 175 -22.56 5.34 6.86
C ILE A 175 -22.34 5.85 5.44
N ARG A 176 -21.09 6.11 5.05
CA ARG A 176 -20.75 6.50 3.67
C ARG A 176 -19.46 5.82 3.25
N ALA A 177 -19.24 5.68 1.94
CA ALA A 177 -17.98 5.18 1.42
C ALA A 177 -16.82 6.10 1.82
N THR A 178 -15.60 5.60 1.60
CA THR A 178 -14.38 6.40 1.74
C THR A 178 -13.53 6.25 0.50
N PHE A 179 -12.59 7.16 0.32
CA PHE A 179 -11.50 7.00 -0.65
C PHE A 179 -10.88 5.60 -0.61
N ALA A 180 -10.59 5.08 0.58
CA ALA A 180 -9.96 3.77 0.71
C ALA A 180 -10.87 2.60 0.38
N GLY A 181 -12.14 2.66 0.80
CA GLY A 181 -13.11 1.64 0.43
C GLY A 181 -13.23 1.54 -1.09
N LEU A 182 -13.33 2.69 -1.76
CA LEU A 182 -13.46 2.76 -3.20
C LEU A 182 -12.18 2.35 -3.94
N VAL A 183 -10.99 2.73 -3.44
CA VAL A 183 -9.72 2.21 -3.97
C VAL A 183 -9.65 0.69 -3.84
N TRP A 184 -10.00 0.13 -2.67
CA TRP A 184 -9.95 -1.31 -2.45
C TRP A 184 -10.84 -2.07 -3.43
N GLU A 185 -12.00 -1.54 -3.80
CA GLU A 185 -12.91 -2.18 -4.75
C GLU A 185 -12.49 -1.95 -6.21
N THR A 186 -12.18 -0.70 -6.60
CA THR A 186 -12.07 -0.34 -8.02
C THR A 186 -10.65 -0.42 -8.57
N LYS A 187 -9.61 -0.44 -7.72
CA LYS A 187 -8.21 -0.37 -8.16
C LYS A 187 -7.43 -1.69 -8.03
N GLN A 188 -8.08 -2.79 -7.66
CA GLN A 188 -7.39 -4.07 -7.48
C GLN A 188 -6.65 -4.54 -8.74
N GLU A 189 -7.29 -4.44 -9.90
CA GLU A 189 -6.72 -4.91 -11.17
C GLU A 189 -5.51 -4.05 -11.60
N GLU A 190 -5.60 -2.73 -11.44
CA GLU A 190 -4.49 -1.81 -11.72
C GLU A 190 -3.29 -2.10 -10.81
N VAL A 191 -3.56 -2.33 -9.51
CA VAL A 191 -2.55 -2.73 -8.53
C VAL A 191 -1.92 -4.08 -8.88
N ARG A 192 -2.72 -5.07 -9.28
CA ARG A 192 -2.24 -6.41 -9.69
C ARG A 192 -1.31 -6.32 -10.88
N GLN A 193 -1.70 -5.59 -11.92
CA GLN A 193 -0.86 -5.38 -13.11
C GLN A 193 0.42 -4.62 -12.78
N TRP A 194 0.35 -3.60 -11.93
CA TRP A 194 1.53 -2.89 -11.45
C TRP A 194 2.49 -3.81 -10.71
N HIS A 195 1.97 -4.65 -9.81
CA HIS A 195 2.75 -5.65 -9.10
C HIS A 195 3.43 -6.58 -10.11
N GLU A 196 2.70 -7.23 -11.01
CA GLU A 196 3.26 -8.11 -12.04
C GLU A 196 4.35 -7.44 -12.88
N ASN A 197 4.16 -6.17 -13.25
CA ASN A 197 5.14 -5.39 -14.00
C ASN A 197 6.40 -5.07 -13.20
N LEU A 198 6.30 -4.83 -11.89
CA LEU A 198 7.47 -4.69 -11.02
C LEU A 198 8.30 -5.98 -11.00
N TYR A 199 7.65 -7.15 -10.89
CA TYR A 199 8.36 -8.43 -10.96
C TYR A 199 8.99 -8.64 -12.35
N ARG A 200 8.26 -8.36 -13.43
CA ARG A 200 8.80 -8.48 -14.80
C ARG A 200 9.99 -7.55 -15.04
N LYS A 201 9.92 -6.28 -14.63
CA LYS A 201 11.05 -5.33 -14.79
C LYS A 201 12.26 -5.74 -13.98
N THR A 202 12.06 -6.27 -12.78
CA THR A 202 13.14 -6.80 -11.95
C THR A 202 13.84 -7.99 -12.63
N TYR A 203 13.09 -8.78 -13.41
CA TYR A 203 13.63 -9.93 -14.15
C TYR A 203 14.35 -9.53 -15.46
N ILE A 204 14.04 -8.38 -16.06
CA ILE A 204 14.57 -7.96 -17.39
C ILE A 204 15.79 -7.02 -17.28
N MET A 205 16.21 -6.60 -16.07
CA MET A 205 17.43 -5.78 -15.89
C MET A 205 18.74 -6.59 -15.79
N GLY A 206 18.70 -7.91 -16.02
CA GLY A 206 19.85 -8.66 -16.51
C GLY A 206 19.67 -8.86 -18.02
N ASP A 207 20.75 -8.84 -18.80
CA ASP A 207 20.69 -9.19 -20.23
C ASP A 207 19.78 -10.40 -20.42
N GLN A 208 18.78 -10.27 -21.27
CA GLN A 208 17.78 -11.31 -21.50
C GLN A 208 18.43 -12.45 -22.30
N ILE A 209 19.24 -13.27 -21.63
CA ILE A 209 19.71 -14.54 -22.16
C ILE A 209 18.52 -15.49 -22.06
N ASN A 210 17.76 -15.62 -23.16
CA ASN A 210 16.74 -16.65 -23.31
C ASN A 210 17.43 -18.02 -23.32
N ILE A 211 17.60 -18.63 -22.15
CA ILE A 211 17.99 -20.05 -22.05
C ILE A 211 16.71 -20.86 -21.86
N SER A 212 15.97 -21.09 -22.93
CA SER A 212 14.93 -22.12 -22.94
C SER A 212 15.59 -23.50 -22.94
N ASN A 213 14.99 -24.50 -22.26
CA ASN A 213 15.51 -25.86 -22.00
C ASN A 213 16.53 -26.07 -20.86
N VAL A 214 16.55 -25.23 -19.81
CA VAL A 214 17.30 -25.61 -18.59
C VAL A 214 16.46 -26.56 -17.74
N GLN A 215 16.49 -27.86 -18.03
CA GLN A 215 15.96 -28.93 -17.17
C GLN A 215 16.75 -29.10 -15.84
N ASN A 216 17.37 -28.04 -15.32
CA ASN A 216 18.22 -28.06 -14.13
C ASN A 216 18.15 -26.71 -13.37
N SER A 217 16.96 -26.32 -12.87
CA SER A 217 16.75 -25.13 -12.01
C SER A 217 17.72 -25.06 -10.81
N ILE A 218 18.21 -26.21 -10.35
CA ILE A 218 19.21 -26.33 -9.28
C ILE A 218 20.52 -25.59 -9.63
N LEU A 219 20.89 -25.50 -10.92
CA LEU A 219 22.11 -24.79 -11.35
C LEU A 219 22.01 -23.27 -11.10
N ASN A 220 20.79 -22.72 -11.03
CA ASN A 220 20.54 -21.29 -10.88
C ASN A 220 20.74 -20.84 -9.43
N ILE A 221 20.24 -21.60 -8.45
CA ILE A 221 20.36 -21.31 -7.00
C ILE A 221 21.83 -21.18 -6.59
N LYS A 222 22.66 -22.16 -6.95
CA LYS A 222 24.07 -22.21 -6.59
C LYS A 222 24.85 -21.01 -7.15
N THR A 223 24.63 -20.72 -8.44
CA THR A 223 25.35 -19.65 -9.14
C THR A 223 24.93 -18.28 -8.61
N GLN A 224 23.64 -18.07 -8.36
CA GLN A 224 23.14 -16.82 -7.81
C GLN A 224 23.69 -16.56 -6.40
N LEU A 225 23.65 -17.54 -5.50
CA LEU A 225 24.18 -17.35 -4.14
C LEU A 225 25.71 -17.21 -4.11
N ALA A 226 26.45 -17.84 -5.03
CA ALA A 226 27.88 -17.57 -5.18
C ALA A 226 28.15 -16.10 -5.58
N ASN A 227 27.34 -15.53 -6.48
CA ASN A 227 27.44 -14.13 -6.84
C ASN A 227 27.05 -13.20 -5.67
N VAL A 228 26.08 -13.61 -4.84
CA VAL A 228 25.75 -12.90 -3.60
C VAL A 228 26.97 -12.88 -2.68
N THR A 229 27.61 -14.02 -2.42
CA THR A 229 28.83 -14.10 -1.60
C THR A 229 29.91 -13.14 -2.12
N GLN A 230 30.18 -13.14 -3.43
CA GLN A 230 31.14 -12.21 -4.04
C GLN A 230 30.74 -10.74 -3.89
N THR A 231 29.44 -10.44 -3.97
CA THR A 231 28.94 -9.07 -3.77
C THR A 231 29.15 -8.64 -2.32
N VAL A 232 28.88 -9.53 -1.35
CA VAL A 232 29.16 -9.27 0.07
C VAL A 232 30.65 -9.03 0.29
N GLU A 233 31.53 -9.84 -0.30
CA GLU A 233 32.99 -9.66 -0.23
C GLU A 233 33.46 -8.29 -0.76
N GLY A 234 32.75 -7.72 -1.75
CA GLY A 234 33.05 -6.41 -2.33
C GLY A 234 32.44 -5.21 -1.58
N MET A 235 31.59 -5.43 -0.57
CA MET A 235 30.93 -4.34 0.15
C MET A 235 31.94 -3.47 0.91
N GLN A 236 31.70 -2.15 0.86
CA GLN A 236 32.44 -1.14 1.61
C GLN A 236 31.55 -0.56 2.71
N GLY A 237 32.15 -0.16 3.84
CA GLY A 237 31.42 0.51 4.94
C GLY A 237 30.65 -0.43 5.89
N ILE A 238 30.77 -1.73 5.72
CA ILE A 238 30.27 -2.75 6.66
C ILE A 238 31.44 -3.29 7.48
N ASP A 239 31.23 -3.58 8.76
CA ASP A 239 32.22 -4.22 9.62
C ASP A 239 32.60 -5.61 9.10
N GLU A 240 33.89 -5.95 9.17
CA GLU A 240 34.41 -7.22 8.62
C GLU A 240 33.81 -8.45 9.31
N ASN A 241 33.44 -8.38 10.60
CA ASN A 241 32.77 -9.51 11.26
C ASN A 241 31.35 -9.68 10.73
N ALA A 242 30.59 -8.59 10.59
CA ALA A 242 29.23 -8.62 10.03
C ALA A 242 29.22 -9.13 8.60
N LYS A 243 30.24 -8.75 7.81
CA LYS A 243 30.46 -9.25 6.45
C LYS A 243 30.74 -10.76 6.42
N GLN A 244 31.61 -11.24 7.31
CA GLN A 244 31.90 -12.67 7.43
C GLN A 244 30.67 -13.47 7.87
N GLU A 245 29.88 -12.94 8.82
CA GLU A 245 28.62 -13.56 9.24
C GLU A 245 27.58 -13.62 8.12
N LEU A 246 27.48 -12.57 7.29
CA LEU A 246 26.62 -12.56 6.11
C LEU A 246 27.03 -13.63 5.10
N ILE A 247 28.34 -13.74 4.80
CA ILE A 247 28.87 -14.78 3.90
C ILE A 247 28.52 -16.17 4.43
N GLU A 248 28.75 -16.41 5.72
CA GLU A 248 28.50 -17.70 6.34
C GLU A 248 27.01 -18.08 6.27
N VAL A 249 26.12 -17.11 6.48
CA VAL A 249 24.66 -17.31 6.37
C VAL A 249 24.21 -17.55 4.93
N VAL A 250 24.79 -16.85 3.96
CA VAL A 250 24.50 -17.06 2.53
C VAL A 250 24.94 -18.45 2.08
N GLU A 251 26.10 -18.92 2.52
CA GLU A 251 26.58 -20.28 2.23
C GLU A 251 25.71 -21.37 2.88
N GLN A 252 25.29 -21.19 4.14
CA GLN A 252 24.33 -22.08 4.79
C GLN A 252 22.99 -22.13 4.05
N LEU A 253 22.50 -20.97 3.60
CA LEU A 253 21.27 -20.89 2.83
C LEU A 253 21.40 -21.63 1.50
N ARG A 254 22.55 -21.51 0.82
CA ARG A 254 22.83 -22.24 -0.42
C ARG A 254 22.77 -23.74 -0.24
N GLU A 255 23.46 -24.27 0.76
CA GLU A 255 23.49 -25.72 1.04
C GLU A 255 22.10 -26.30 1.37
N LEU A 256 21.25 -25.50 2.01
CA LEU A 256 19.88 -25.87 2.29
C LEU A 256 19.02 -25.79 1.04
N LEU A 257 19.05 -24.66 0.32
CA LEU A 257 18.19 -24.44 -0.84
C LEU A 257 18.48 -25.42 -1.99
N GLU A 258 19.69 -25.96 -2.10
CA GLU A 258 20.03 -27.05 -3.03
C GLU A 258 19.26 -28.36 -2.76
N LYS A 259 18.74 -28.55 -1.54
CA LYS A 259 18.02 -29.75 -1.12
C LYS A 259 16.50 -29.58 -1.14
N VAL A 260 15.99 -28.44 -1.59
CA VAL A 260 14.55 -28.16 -1.65
C VAL A 260 13.88 -29.14 -2.61
N PRO A 261 12.76 -29.79 -2.23
CA PRO A 261 12.00 -30.64 -3.13
C PRO A 261 11.54 -29.88 -4.38
N PRO A 262 11.41 -30.54 -5.55
CA PRO A 262 11.00 -29.87 -6.80
C PRO A 262 9.69 -29.08 -6.68
N GLU A 263 8.79 -29.50 -5.80
CA GLU A 263 7.48 -28.88 -5.55
C GLU A 263 7.59 -27.47 -4.93
N HIS A 264 8.74 -27.14 -4.33
CA HIS A 264 9.01 -25.87 -3.66
C HIS A 264 10.17 -25.10 -4.30
N ILE A 265 10.61 -25.50 -5.51
CA ILE A 265 11.77 -24.89 -6.16
C ILE A 265 11.54 -23.41 -6.50
N GLU A 266 10.30 -23.03 -6.80
CA GLU A 266 9.94 -21.63 -7.10
C GLU A 266 10.07 -20.73 -5.87
N ASP A 267 9.66 -21.20 -4.70
CA ASP A 267 9.85 -20.48 -3.44
C ASP A 267 11.35 -20.37 -3.11
N ALA A 268 12.15 -21.41 -3.38
CA ALA A 268 13.59 -21.39 -3.19
C ALA A 268 14.27 -20.36 -4.10
N GLU A 269 13.91 -20.33 -5.38
CA GLU A 269 14.39 -19.32 -6.33
C GLU A 269 13.99 -17.91 -5.90
N THR A 270 12.76 -17.72 -5.41
CA THR A 270 12.30 -16.46 -4.86
C THR A 270 13.15 -16.02 -3.66
N ALA A 271 13.46 -16.94 -2.74
CA ALA A 271 14.31 -16.64 -1.59
C ALA A 271 15.72 -16.18 -2.04
N VAL A 272 16.33 -16.86 -3.01
CA VAL A 272 17.64 -16.48 -3.56
C VAL A 272 17.59 -15.08 -4.20
N GLN A 273 16.58 -14.82 -5.03
CA GLN A 273 16.41 -13.52 -5.68
C GLN A 273 16.28 -12.39 -4.66
N ARG A 274 15.55 -12.60 -3.57
CA ARG A 274 15.38 -11.59 -2.51
C ARG A 274 16.66 -11.38 -1.70
N VAL A 275 17.40 -12.44 -1.38
CA VAL A 275 18.72 -12.30 -0.76
C VAL A 275 19.65 -11.46 -1.65
N ASN A 276 19.69 -11.77 -2.95
CA ASN A 276 20.50 -11.01 -3.90
C ASN A 276 20.09 -9.53 -3.99
N ALA A 277 18.78 -9.26 -4.06
CA ALA A 277 18.26 -7.88 -4.09
C ALA A 277 18.65 -7.10 -2.82
N ILE A 278 18.54 -7.71 -1.64
CA ILE A 278 18.94 -7.09 -0.37
C ILE A 278 20.45 -6.79 -0.38
N VAL A 279 21.28 -7.78 -0.69
CA VAL A 279 22.74 -7.61 -0.73
C VAL A 279 23.15 -6.55 -1.75
N LYS A 280 22.51 -6.48 -2.92
CA LYS A 280 22.78 -5.45 -3.92
C LYS A 280 22.38 -4.05 -3.43
N GLU A 281 21.25 -3.91 -2.74
CA GLU A 281 20.82 -2.62 -2.19
C GLU A 281 21.78 -2.15 -1.09
N LEU A 282 22.20 -3.07 -0.21
CA LEU A 282 23.16 -2.81 0.86
C LEU A 282 24.56 -2.44 0.37
N SER A 283 24.96 -2.90 -0.83
CA SER A 283 26.26 -2.54 -1.42
C SER A 283 26.26 -1.18 -2.12
N SER A 284 25.09 -0.55 -2.25
CA SER A 284 24.99 0.80 -2.80
C SER A 284 25.56 1.84 -1.83
N SER A 285 25.96 3.00 -2.36
CA SER A 285 26.50 4.10 -1.54
C SER A 285 25.47 4.75 -0.61
N ASN A 286 24.17 4.56 -0.88
CA ASN A 286 23.06 5.09 -0.08
C ASN A 286 21.87 4.11 -0.16
N PRO A 287 21.91 3.01 0.62
CA PRO A 287 20.88 1.98 0.59
C PRO A 287 19.49 2.54 0.91
N ASP A 288 18.52 2.24 0.07
CA ASP A 288 17.11 2.56 0.30
C ASP A 288 16.51 1.56 1.30
N LYS A 289 16.31 2.04 2.53
CA LYS A 289 15.76 1.23 3.64
C LYS A 289 14.38 0.66 3.34
N GLU A 290 13.55 1.36 2.57
CA GLU A 290 12.21 0.91 2.22
C GLU A 290 12.30 -0.30 1.27
N ILE A 291 13.19 -0.23 0.27
CA ILE A 291 13.47 -1.35 -0.65
C ILE A 291 14.00 -2.57 0.10
N VAL A 292 14.93 -2.38 1.05
CA VAL A 292 15.44 -3.47 1.88
C VAL A 292 14.30 -4.10 2.70
N SER A 293 13.42 -3.30 3.29
CA SER A 293 12.27 -3.77 4.07
C SER A 293 11.28 -4.59 3.24
N VAL A 294 10.94 -4.12 2.04
CA VAL A 294 10.03 -4.84 1.13
C VAL A 294 10.62 -6.18 0.72
N ASN A 295 11.91 -6.23 0.39
CA ASN A 295 12.57 -7.48 0.04
C ASN A 295 12.71 -8.42 1.25
N ALA A 296 12.93 -7.88 2.45
CA ALA A 296 13.01 -8.67 3.69
C ALA A 296 11.69 -9.40 4.00
N GLU A 297 10.55 -8.70 3.90
CA GLU A 297 9.23 -9.32 4.09
C GLU A 297 8.93 -10.36 3.01
N SER A 298 9.29 -10.09 1.74
CA SER A 298 9.13 -11.08 0.67
C SER A 298 10.02 -12.31 0.87
N LEU A 299 11.26 -12.13 1.33
CA LEU A 299 12.19 -13.22 1.64
C LEU A 299 11.65 -14.09 2.78
N LYS A 300 11.16 -13.45 3.85
CA LYS A 300 10.54 -14.14 4.99
C LYS A 300 9.35 -14.99 4.55
N LYS A 301 8.48 -14.45 3.68
CA LYS A 301 7.32 -15.19 3.15
C LYS A 301 7.73 -16.39 2.28
N ALA A 302 8.72 -16.22 1.40
CA ALA A 302 9.24 -17.33 0.60
C ALA A 302 9.83 -18.44 1.49
N ALA A 303 10.56 -18.06 2.54
CA ALA A 303 11.10 -19.02 3.51
C ALA A 303 10.00 -19.76 4.30
N GLN A 304 8.90 -19.08 4.66
CA GLN A 304 7.74 -19.69 5.32
C GLN A 304 7.05 -20.75 4.45
N ASN A 305 6.99 -20.54 3.14
CA ASN A 305 6.41 -21.53 2.22
C ASN A 305 7.24 -22.82 2.14
N ILE A 306 8.55 -22.73 2.38
CA ILE A 306 9.48 -23.87 2.40
C ILE A 306 9.56 -24.50 3.81
N ASP A 307 9.17 -23.78 4.86
CA ASP A 307 9.31 -24.18 6.28
C ASP A 307 8.68 -25.55 6.57
N ALA A 308 7.53 -25.85 5.96
CA ALA A 308 6.82 -27.12 6.14
C ALA A 308 7.65 -28.35 5.72
N VAL A 309 8.56 -28.18 4.74
CA VAL A 309 9.41 -29.25 4.21
C VAL A 309 10.86 -29.13 4.66
N MET A 310 11.32 -27.93 5.01
CA MET A 310 12.69 -27.70 5.47
C MET A 310 12.79 -26.51 6.45
N PRO A 311 12.45 -26.72 7.73
CA PRO A 311 12.37 -25.64 8.72
C PRO A 311 13.67 -24.86 8.96
N GLN A 312 14.80 -25.50 8.63
CA GLN A 312 16.11 -24.87 8.75
C GLN A 312 16.25 -23.65 7.82
N VAL A 313 15.57 -23.64 6.66
CA VAL A 313 15.59 -22.50 5.74
C VAL A 313 15.06 -21.24 6.41
N PHE A 314 13.92 -21.34 7.10
CA PHE A 314 13.33 -20.21 7.80
C PHE A 314 14.26 -19.66 8.87
N ASN A 315 14.89 -20.53 9.66
CA ASN A 315 15.84 -20.12 10.69
C ASN A 315 17.06 -19.39 10.11
N ILE A 316 17.63 -19.88 9.01
CA ILE A 316 18.78 -19.24 8.34
C ILE A 316 18.36 -17.90 7.73
N VAL A 317 17.18 -17.82 7.12
CA VAL A 317 16.63 -16.57 6.60
C VAL A 317 16.41 -15.56 7.72
N MET A 318 15.88 -15.95 8.87
CA MET A 318 15.74 -15.03 10.00
C MET A 318 17.09 -14.57 10.54
N LYS A 319 18.11 -15.44 10.55
CA LYS A 319 19.49 -15.04 10.89
C LYS A 319 20.02 -14.01 9.89
N PHE A 320 19.81 -14.21 8.58
CA PHE A 320 20.16 -13.24 7.54
C PHE A 320 19.45 -11.89 7.78
N LEU A 321 18.14 -11.92 8.02
CA LEU A 321 17.34 -10.70 8.24
C LEU A 321 17.78 -9.93 9.49
N ASN A 322 18.20 -10.61 10.55
CA ASN A 322 18.75 -9.97 11.74
C ASN A 322 20.08 -9.26 11.46
N LEU A 323 20.95 -9.83 10.61
CA LEU A 323 22.22 -9.20 10.23
C LEU A 323 22.02 -7.91 9.43
N VAL A 324 20.97 -7.86 8.60
CA VAL A 324 20.64 -6.68 7.78
C VAL A 324 19.70 -5.70 8.50
N GLN A 325 19.22 -6.02 9.69
CA GLN A 325 18.30 -5.19 10.47
C GLN A 325 18.79 -3.74 10.70
N PRO A 326 20.09 -3.46 10.95
CA PRO A 326 20.57 -2.08 11.09
C PRO A 326 20.29 -1.17 9.88
N PHE A 327 20.01 -1.77 8.72
CA PHE A 327 19.72 -1.09 7.46
C PHE A 327 18.22 -0.97 7.16
N LEU A 328 17.35 -1.51 8.02
CA LEU A 328 15.90 -1.35 7.92
C LEU A 328 15.45 0.00 8.52
N PRO A 329 14.27 0.51 8.14
CA PRO A 329 13.66 1.64 8.84
C PRO A 329 13.35 1.25 10.30
N VAL A 330 13.57 2.19 11.22
CA VAL A 330 13.29 2.04 12.66
C VAL A 330 11.80 2.15 12.93
#